data_AF-A0A2A6F7J6-F1
#
_entry.id   AF-A0A2A6F7J6-F1
#
_cell.length_a   1.000
_cell.length_b   1.000
_cell.length_c   1.000
_cell.angle_alpha   90.00
_cell.angle_beta   90.00
_cell.angle_gamma   90.00
#
_symmetry.space_group_name_H-M   'P 1'
#
loop_
_entity.id
_entity.type
_entity.pdbx_description
1 polymer ?
#
loop_
_entity_poly.entity_id
_entity_poly.type
_entity_poly.pdbx_seq_one_letter_code
_entity_poly.pdbx_strand_id
1 'polypeptide(L)'
;MDEPAADPAPALPIQVREPYSGVVLRAALWLAFLAPFFYSTYGYANWLASRRDHVGSIVFDWEHGIPFIAWTIVPYWSINLFYGLSLLLNDTKSGVDRLAGRYLTAQIVAVACFILFPLTATFVRPGTNGLPGFMFAVLGGFDKPFNQAPSLHIALLVIIWDHWRQKLDGGTRMAWHSWCFLIGASVLTTWQHHFIDIPT
;
A
#
# COMPACT_ATOMS: atom_id res chain seq x y z
N MET A 1 10.89 29.27 63.99
CA MET A 1 11.06 27.95 63.36
C MET A 1 10.54 28.15 61.96
N ASP A 2 11.41 28.62 61.06
CA ASP A 2 11.05 28.96 59.69
C ASP A 2 10.94 27.68 58.88
N GLU A 3 9.75 27.43 58.36
CA GLU A 3 9.45 26.31 57.46
C GLU A 3 10.06 26.63 56.09
N PRO A 4 10.90 25.75 55.49
CA PRO A 4 11.46 26.03 54.19
C PRO A 4 10.36 25.88 53.14
N ALA A 5 10.08 26.98 52.43
CA ALA A 5 9.13 26.98 51.31
C ALA A 5 9.54 25.90 50.30
N ALA A 6 8.63 24.96 50.05
CA ALA A 6 8.82 23.92 49.06
C ALA A 6 9.02 24.54 47.66
N ASP A 7 10.10 24.11 46.99
CA ASP A 7 10.44 24.54 45.64
C ASP A 7 9.30 24.16 44.68
N PRO A 8 8.79 25.06 43.82
CA PRO A 8 7.69 24.75 42.92
C PRO A 8 8.12 23.66 41.94
N ALA A 9 7.28 22.64 41.78
CA ALA A 9 7.51 21.54 40.85
C ALA A 9 7.79 22.07 39.43
N PRO A 10 8.75 21.49 38.69
CA PRO A 10 9.10 21.97 37.36
C PRO A 10 7.88 21.91 36.44
N ALA A 11 7.54 23.05 35.82
CA ALA A 11 6.47 23.14 34.85
C ALA A 11 6.72 22.15 33.71
N LEU A 12 5.74 21.27 33.45
CA LEU A 12 5.80 20.34 32.33
C LEU A 12 5.99 21.13 31.04
N PRO A 13 6.92 20.74 30.15
CA PRO A 13 7.16 21.46 28.91
C PRO A 13 5.87 21.53 28.09
N ILE A 14 5.46 22.76 27.74
CA ILE A 14 4.33 23.00 26.84
C ILE A 14 4.69 22.38 25.49
N GLN A 15 4.09 21.24 25.15
CA GLN A 15 4.21 20.67 23.83
C GLN A 15 3.51 21.60 22.83
N VAL A 16 4.29 22.41 22.12
CA VAL A 16 3.80 23.22 21.01
C VAL A 16 3.35 22.24 19.92
N ARG A 17 2.03 22.05 19.82
CA ARG A 17 1.42 21.18 18.81
C ARG A 17 1.75 21.75 17.43
N GLU A 18 2.39 20.96 16.57
CA GLU A 18 2.70 21.43 15.21
C GLU A 18 1.41 21.87 14.49
N PRO A 19 1.45 22.96 13.69
CA PRO A 19 0.31 23.32 12.87
C PRO A 19 -0.02 22.17 11.92
N TYR A 20 -1.28 21.72 11.92
CA TYR A 20 -1.72 20.63 11.05
C TYR A 20 -1.50 20.94 9.56
N SER A 21 -1.52 22.22 9.17
CA SER A 21 -1.14 22.66 7.81
C SER A 21 0.28 22.20 7.41
N GLY A 22 1.22 22.15 8.36
CA GLY A 22 2.56 21.64 8.15
C GLY A 22 2.60 20.13 7.92
N VAL A 23 1.70 19.37 8.55
CA VAL A 23 1.53 17.93 8.33
C VAL A 23 0.94 17.68 6.94
N VAL A 24 -0.13 18.40 6.58
CA VAL A 24 -0.77 18.28 5.25
C VAL A 24 0.21 18.60 4.13
N LEU A 25 0.97 19.70 4.27
CA LEU A 25 2.01 20.04 3.30
C LEU A 25 3.06 18.94 3.19
N ARG A 26 3.51 18.39 4.32
CA ARG A 26 4.51 17.31 4.32
C ARG A 26 3.97 16.03 3.66
N ALA A 27 2.73 15.66 3.94
CA ALA A 27 2.06 14.54 3.30
C ALA A 27 1.92 14.76 1.79
N ALA A 28 1.53 15.97 1.35
CA ALA A 28 1.44 16.32 -0.06
C ALA A 28 2.80 16.25 -0.77
N LEU A 29 3.87 16.72 -0.14
CA LEU A 29 5.24 16.62 -0.67
C LEU A 29 5.68 15.16 -0.82
N TRP A 30 5.38 14.30 0.16
CA TRP A 30 5.66 12.87 0.06
C TRP A 30 4.85 12.22 -1.06
N LEU A 31 3.55 12.52 -1.19
CA LEU A 31 2.73 12.00 -2.29
C LEU A 31 3.24 12.46 -3.66
N ALA A 32 3.64 13.73 -3.78
CA ALA A 32 4.22 14.28 -4.99
C ALA A 32 5.56 13.64 -5.37
N PHE A 33 6.28 13.05 -4.40
CA PHE A 33 7.50 12.28 -4.64
C PHE A 33 7.21 10.79 -4.92
N LEU A 34 6.45 10.13 -4.04
CA LEU A 34 6.22 8.68 -4.06
C LEU A 34 5.48 8.25 -5.33
N ALA A 35 4.49 9.02 -5.79
CA ALA A 35 3.73 8.65 -6.98
C ALA A 35 4.61 8.66 -8.26
N PRO A 36 5.32 9.74 -8.62
CA PRO A 36 6.24 9.71 -9.76
C PRO A 36 7.36 8.68 -9.60
N PHE A 37 7.89 8.52 -8.39
CA PHE A 37 8.92 7.52 -8.11
C PHE A 37 8.41 6.09 -8.39
N PHE A 38 7.17 5.79 -7.98
CA PHE A 38 6.48 4.55 -8.31
C PHE A 38 6.32 4.30 -9.80
N TYR A 39 5.67 5.21 -10.53
CA TYR A 39 5.47 4.99 -11.96
C TYR A 39 6.79 4.87 -12.72
N SER A 40 7.82 5.61 -12.32
CA SER A 40 9.14 5.56 -12.95
C SER A 40 9.86 4.24 -12.69
N THR A 41 9.94 3.82 -11.42
CA THR A 41 10.64 2.57 -11.03
C THR A 41 9.91 1.33 -11.51
N TYR A 42 8.58 1.31 -11.40
CA TYR A 42 7.73 0.25 -11.94
C TYR A 42 7.86 0.16 -13.47
N GLY A 43 7.72 1.28 -14.18
CA GLY A 43 7.86 1.32 -15.62
C GLY A 43 9.23 0.85 -16.10
N TYR A 44 10.30 1.24 -15.39
CA TYR A 44 11.66 0.81 -15.66
C TYR A 44 11.85 -0.70 -15.45
N ALA A 45 11.38 -1.24 -14.32
CA ALA A 45 11.48 -2.67 -14.04
C ALA A 45 10.72 -3.52 -15.06
N ASN A 46 9.52 -3.07 -15.47
CA ASN A 46 8.76 -3.70 -16.55
C ASN A 46 9.47 -3.64 -17.89
N TRP A 47 10.09 -2.51 -18.23
CA TRP A 47 10.89 -2.38 -19.45
C TRP A 47 12.07 -3.36 -19.42
N LEU A 48 12.78 -3.47 -18.30
CA LEU A 48 13.88 -4.42 -18.15
C LEU A 48 13.41 -5.87 -18.25
N ALA A 49 12.27 -6.21 -17.64
CA ALA A 49 11.65 -7.53 -17.76
C ALA A 49 11.31 -7.86 -19.22
N SER A 50 10.78 -6.89 -19.99
CA SER A 50 10.46 -7.06 -21.41
C SER A 50 11.68 -7.28 -22.32
N ARG A 51 12.89 -7.00 -21.83
CA ARG A 51 14.15 -7.21 -22.54
C ARG A 51 14.77 -8.59 -22.26
N ARG A 52 14.18 -9.39 -21.36
CA ARG A 52 14.67 -10.74 -21.05
C ARG A 52 14.06 -11.76 -21.98
N ASP A 53 14.89 -12.67 -22.48
CA ASP A 53 14.48 -13.71 -23.44
C ASP A 53 13.46 -14.70 -22.85
N HIS A 54 13.57 -14.96 -21.54
CA HIS A 54 12.66 -15.83 -20.80
C HIS A 54 12.28 -15.20 -19.46
N VAL A 55 10.98 -14.99 -19.25
CA VAL A 55 10.41 -14.56 -17.98
C VAL A 55 9.47 -15.66 -17.51
N GLY A 56 9.82 -16.32 -16.41
CA GLY A 56 9.06 -17.45 -15.88
C GLY A 56 7.66 -17.06 -15.40
N SER A 57 6.81 -18.04 -15.22
CA SER A 57 5.56 -17.91 -14.47
C SER A 57 5.52 -18.98 -13.38
N ILE A 58 5.02 -18.59 -12.21
CA ILE A 58 4.78 -19.53 -11.12
C ILE A 58 3.32 -19.37 -10.75
N VAL A 59 2.54 -20.41 -11.02
CA VAL A 59 1.10 -20.50 -10.78
C VAL A 59 0.88 -21.81 -10.08
N PHE A 60 0.14 -21.80 -8.97
CA PHE A 60 -0.22 -23.05 -8.32
C PHE A 60 -1.51 -23.60 -8.93
N ASP A 61 -1.62 -24.93 -9.09
CA ASP A 61 -2.77 -25.55 -9.76
C ASP A 61 -4.12 -25.17 -9.14
N TRP A 62 -4.17 -25.02 -7.81
CA TRP A 62 -5.38 -24.62 -7.08
C TRP A 62 -5.84 -23.18 -7.39
N GLU A 63 -4.96 -22.30 -7.88
CA GLU A 63 -5.31 -20.92 -8.22
C GLU A 63 -6.31 -20.84 -9.39
N HIS A 64 -6.33 -21.86 -10.26
CA HIS A 64 -7.33 -21.97 -11.32
C HIS A 64 -8.76 -22.13 -10.78
N GLY A 65 -8.90 -22.55 -9.52
CA GLY A 65 -10.17 -22.63 -8.82
C GLY A 65 -10.67 -21.29 -8.27
N ILE A 66 -9.85 -20.23 -8.28
CA ILE A 66 -10.25 -18.91 -7.78
C ILE A 66 -11.11 -18.21 -8.84
N PRO A 67 -12.40 -17.96 -8.57
CA PRO A 67 -13.25 -17.27 -9.53
C PRO A 67 -12.80 -15.82 -9.66
N PHE A 68 -12.87 -15.29 -10.89
CA PHE A 68 -12.74 -13.87 -11.12
C PHE A 68 -14.00 -13.15 -10.62
N ILE A 69 -13.84 -12.20 -9.69
CA ILE A 69 -14.95 -11.47 -9.06
C ILE A 69 -14.76 -9.97 -9.31
N ALA A 70 -15.35 -9.46 -10.40
CA ALA A 70 -15.11 -8.10 -10.88
C ALA A 70 -15.32 -6.99 -9.82
N TRP A 71 -16.35 -7.08 -8.98
CA TRP A 71 -16.66 -6.03 -8.00
C TRP A 71 -15.58 -5.89 -6.91
N THR A 72 -14.74 -6.91 -6.70
CA THR A 72 -13.62 -6.87 -5.75
C THR A 72 -12.52 -5.89 -6.18
N ILE A 73 -12.59 -5.32 -7.39
CA ILE A 73 -11.74 -4.19 -7.79
C ILE A 73 -11.97 -2.95 -6.92
N VAL A 74 -13.15 -2.81 -6.32
CA VAL A 74 -13.47 -1.69 -5.41
C VAL A 74 -12.63 -1.76 -4.13
N PRO A 75 -12.64 -2.85 -3.35
CA PRO A 75 -11.74 -2.98 -2.21
C PRO A 75 -10.27 -2.94 -2.65
N TYR A 76 -9.89 -3.53 -3.77
CA TYR A 76 -8.52 -3.43 -4.31
C TYR A 76 -8.08 -1.96 -4.47
N TRP A 77 -8.89 -1.13 -5.14
CA TRP A 77 -8.58 0.30 -5.33
C TRP A 77 -8.64 1.10 -4.03
N SER A 78 -9.43 0.67 -3.06
CA SER A 78 -9.57 1.38 -1.78
C SER A 78 -8.23 1.53 -1.06
N ILE A 79 -7.25 0.63 -1.30
CA ILE A 79 -5.92 0.78 -0.73
C ILE A 79 -5.25 2.10 -1.16
N ASN A 80 -5.47 2.55 -2.40
CA ASN A 80 -4.86 3.78 -2.93
C ASN A 80 -5.41 5.00 -2.20
N LEU A 81 -6.71 4.96 -1.85
CA LEU A 81 -7.32 5.97 -1.01
C LEU A 81 -6.74 5.92 0.40
N PHE A 82 -6.67 4.75 1.03
CA PHE A 82 -6.08 4.60 2.37
C PHE A 82 -4.60 4.94 2.41
N TYR A 83 -3.85 4.73 1.33
CA TYR A 83 -2.45 5.11 1.20
C TYR A 83 -2.26 6.60 1.45
N GLY A 84 -3.05 7.44 0.75
CA GLY A 84 -3.03 8.89 0.92
C GLY A 84 -3.61 9.34 2.27
N LEU A 85 -4.76 8.76 2.66
CA LEU A 85 -5.40 9.11 3.94
C LEU A 85 -4.50 8.79 5.15
N SER A 86 -3.75 7.69 5.11
CA SER A 86 -2.85 7.30 6.21
C SER A 86 -1.75 8.34 6.45
N LEU A 87 -1.26 9.01 5.40
CA LEU A 87 -0.29 10.10 5.58
C LEU A 87 -0.93 11.29 6.29
N LEU A 88 -2.14 11.67 5.87
CA LEU A 88 -2.90 12.78 6.48
C LEU A 88 -3.37 12.47 7.91
N LEU A 89 -3.54 11.20 8.24
CA LEU A 89 -3.96 10.74 9.57
C LEU A 89 -2.89 10.95 10.66
N ASN A 90 -1.66 11.31 10.30
CA ASN A 90 -0.59 11.57 11.27
C ASN A 90 -0.79 12.93 11.97
N ASP A 91 -0.38 13.02 13.23
CA ASP A 91 -0.47 14.26 14.01
C ASP A 91 0.82 15.11 13.96
N THR A 92 1.90 14.56 13.39
CA THR A 92 3.23 15.20 13.33
C THR A 92 3.89 14.93 11.98
N LYS A 93 4.77 15.84 11.54
CA LYS A 93 5.56 15.65 10.31
C LYS A 93 6.46 14.42 10.39
N SER A 94 7.03 14.15 11.57
CA SER A 94 7.86 12.96 11.80
C SER A 94 7.07 11.65 11.61
N GLY A 95 5.80 11.63 12.03
CA GLY A 95 4.90 10.50 11.77
C GLY A 95 4.68 10.25 10.28
N VAL A 96 4.44 11.34 9.51
CA VAL A 96 4.33 11.28 8.04
C VAL A 96 5.61 10.72 7.43
N ASP A 97 6.77 11.25 7.81
CA ASP A 97 8.08 10.84 7.29
C ASP A 97 8.38 9.37 7.57
N ARG A 98 8.04 8.90 8.77
CA ARG A 98 8.22 7.50 9.14
C ARG A 98 7.31 6.57 8.33
N LEU A 99 6.05 6.94 8.13
CA LEU A 99 5.11 6.14 7.34
C LEU A 99 5.51 6.13 5.85
N ALA A 100 5.80 7.30 5.30
CA ALA A 100 6.28 7.44 3.92
C ALA A 100 7.60 6.68 3.70
N GLY A 101 8.51 6.70 4.66
CA GLY A 101 9.74 5.90 4.64
C GLY A 101 9.45 4.40 4.56
N ARG A 102 8.48 3.88 5.31
CA ARG A 102 8.06 2.47 5.21
C ARG A 102 7.52 2.12 3.83
N TYR A 103 6.71 3.01 3.24
CA TYR A 103 6.22 2.83 1.87
C TYR A 103 7.37 2.79 0.86
N LEU A 104 8.32 3.73 0.97
CA LEU A 104 9.48 3.79 0.11
C LEU A 104 10.35 2.54 0.23
N THR A 105 10.60 2.06 1.45
CA THR A 105 11.37 0.82 1.68
C THR A 105 10.67 -0.38 1.06
N ALA A 106 9.38 -0.57 1.31
CA ALA A 106 8.61 -1.67 0.73
C ALA A 106 8.66 -1.64 -0.81
N GLN A 107 8.56 -0.45 -1.39
CA GLN A 107 8.66 -0.26 -2.82
C GLN A 107 10.05 -0.59 -3.38
N ILE A 108 11.12 -0.10 -2.75
CA ILE A 108 12.49 -0.39 -3.19
C ILE A 108 12.76 -1.90 -3.15
N VAL A 109 12.33 -2.58 -2.07
CA VAL A 109 12.48 -4.04 -1.94
C VAL A 109 11.68 -4.76 -3.03
N ALA A 110 10.40 -4.42 -3.22
CA ALA A 110 9.55 -5.04 -4.23
C ALA A 110 10.11 -4.85 -5.64
N VAL A 111 10.55 -3.63 -5.98
CA VAL A 111 11.15 -3.32 -7.29
C VAL A 111 12.47 -4.06 -7.48
N ALA A 112 13.34 -4.12 -6.46
CA ALA A 112 14.61 -4.84 -6.54
C ALA A 112 14.39 -6.34 -6.75
N CYS A 113 13.49 -6.96 -5.99
CA CYS A 113 13.10 -8.36 -6.17
C CYS A 113 12.54 -8.61 -7.57
N PHE A 114 11.66 -7.75 -8.05
CA PHE A 114 11.07 -7.87 -9.38
C PHE A 114 12.11 -7.73 -10.52
N ILE A 115 13.12 -6.86 -10.36
CA ILE A 115 14.23 -6.74 -11.32
C ILE A 115 15.10 -8.01 -11.33
N LEU A 116 15.34 -8.62 -10.17
CA LEU A 116 16.16 -9.82 -10.03
C LEU A 116 15.42 -11.08 -10.54
N PHE A 117 14.13 -11.19 -10.22
CA PHE A 117 13.28 -12.34 -10.52
C PHE A 117 11.95 -11.90 -11.14
N PRO A 118 11.96 -11.40 -12.40
CA PRO A 118 10.72 -11.01 -13.04
C PRO A 118 9.85 -12.25 -13.30
N LEU A 119 8.56 -12.14 -13.00
CA LEU A 119 7.56 -13.15 -13.31
C LEU A 119 6.54 -12.58 -14.30
N THR A 120 5.94 -13.43 -15.13
CA THR A 120 4.82 -13.05 -16.00
C THR A 120 3.50 -13.36 -15.34
N ALA A 121 2.52 -12.48 -15.53
CA ALA A 121 1.13 -12.77 -15.19
C ALA A 121 0.54 -13.70 -16.25
N THR A 122 -0.12 -14.78 -15.83
CA THR A 122 -0.60 -15.82 -16.75
C THR A 122 -2.10 -15.72 -17.04
N PHE A 123 -2.87 -15.10 -16.15
CA PHE A 123 -4.32 -14.98 -16.30
C PHE A 123 -4.71 -13.79 -17.17
N VAL A 124 -5.51 -14.05 -18.21
CA VAL A 124 -6.13 -13.01 -19.04
C VAL A 124 -7.45 -12.58 -18.42
N ARG A 125 -7.53 -11.31 -18.00
CA ARG A 125 -8.74 -10.75 -17.37
C ARG A 125 -9.93 -10.80 -18.36
N PRO A 126 -11.10 -11.30 -17.93
CA PRO A 126 -12.29 -11.30 -18.78
C PRO A 126 -12.84 -9.87 -18.97
N GLY A 127 -13.54 -9.63 -20.08
CA GLY A 127 -14.20 -8.35 -20.33
C GLY A 127 -15.23 -8.04 -19.25
N THR A 128 -15.12 -6.86 -18.62
CA THR A 128 -16.02 -6.42 -17.55
C THR A 128 -16.74 -5.14 -17.96
N ASN A 129 -18.00 -5.01 -17.54
CA ASN A 129 -18.86 -3.86 -17.85
C ASN A 129 -19.15 -3.03 -16.59
N GLY A 130 -19.60 -1.79 -16.76
CA GLY A 130 -19.98 -0.89 -15.66
C GLY A 130 -18.79 -0.30 -14.90
N LEU A 131 -19.01 0.10 -13.65
CA LEU A 131 -17.98 0.73 -12.81
C LEU A 131 -16.72 -0.16 -12.65
N PRO A 132 -16.83 -1.48 -12.36
CA PRO A 132 -15.65 -2.34 -12.32
C PRO A 132 -14.88 -2.36 -13.64
N GLY A 133 -15.58 -2.40 -14.78
CA GLY A 133 -14.97 -2.35 -16.11
C GLY A 133 -14.18 -1.07 -16.36
N PHE A 134 -14.72 0.09 -15.95
CA PHE A 134 -13.99 1.35 -16.01
C PHE A 134 -12.73 1.33 -15.14
N MET A 135 -12.83 0.85 -13.89
CA MET A 135 -11.69 0.77 -12.97
C MET A 135 -10.60 -0.18 -13.50
N PHE A 136 -10.99 -1.33 -14.07
CA PHE A 136 -10.06 -2.23 -14.74
C PHE A 136 -9.44 -1.63 -15.99
N ALA A 137 -10.18 -0.83 -16.76
CA ALA A 137 -9.64 -0.16 -17.94
C ALA A 137 -8.58 0.88 -17.57
N VAL A 138 -8.83 1.68 -16.52
CA VAL A 138 -7.84 2.63 -16.01
C VAL A 138 -6.62 1.88 -15.47
N LEU A 139 -6.82 0.80 -14.71
CA LEU A 139 -5.72 -0.01 -14.19
C LEU A 139 -4.91 -0.67 -15.32
N GLY A 140 -5.60 -1.24 -16.31
CA GLY A 140 -5.01 -1.87 -17.49
C GLY A 140 -4.24 -0.91 -18.39
N GLY A 141 -4.48 0.39 -18.30
CA GLY A 141 -3.65 1.41 -18.98
C GLY A 141 -2.24 1.54 -18.41
N PHE A 142 -2.03 1.12 -17.16
CA PHE A 142 -0.73 1.16 -16.47
C PHE A 142 -0.11 -0.23 -16.28
N ASP A 143 -0.95 -1.26 -16.20
CA ASP A 143 -0.53 -2.64 -16.01
C ASP A 143 0.13 -3.21 -17.27
N LYS A 144 1.33 -3.75 -17.09
CA LYS A 144 2.04 -4.55 -18.09
C LYS A 144 1.92 -6.04 -17.72
N PRO A 145 2.18 -6.99 -18.64
CA PRO A 145 1.93 -8.42 -18.41
C PRO A 145 2.96 -9.09 -17.48
N PHE A 146 3.46 -8.35 -16.49
CA PHE A 146 4.47 -8.82 -15.56
C PHE A 146 3.93 -8.75 -14.14
N ASN A 147 4.21 -9.81 -13.41
CA ASN A 147 3.78 -9.98 -12.04
C ASN A 147 4.93 -9.63 -11.08
N GLN A 148 4.64 -8.78 -10.09
CA GLN A 148 5.62 -8.39 -9.09
C GLN A 148 5.58 -9.33 -7.89
N ALA A 149 6.61 -10.18 -7.77
CA ALA A 149 6.91 -10.91 -6.55
C ALA A 149 8.06 -10.22 -5.80
N PRO A 150 7.89 -9.79 -4.54
CA PRO A 150 6.66 -9.79 -3.73
C PRO A 150 5.66 -8.68 -4.13
N SER A 151 4.39 -8.85 -3.77
CA SER A 151 3.34 -7.87 -4.08
C SER A 151 3.51 -6.60 -3.24
N LEU A 152 3.80 -5.49 -3.90
CA LEU A 152 3.82 -4.18 -3.26
C LEU A 152 2.46 -3.83 -2.66
N HIS A 153 1.36 -4.24 -3.31
CA HIS A 153 0.01 -3.98 -2.84
C HIS A 153 -0.25 -4.63 -1.48
N ILE A 154 0.18 -5.88 -1.29
CA ILE A 154 0.08 -6.59 -0.01
C ILE A 154 1.02 -5.97 1.04
N ALA A 155 2.26 -5.62 0.67
CA ALA A 155 3.19 -4.96 1.59
C ALA A 155 2.63 -3.61 2.10
N LEU A 156 2.06 -2.80 1.21
CA LEU A 156 1.36 -1.56 1.56
C LEU A 156 0.14 -1.83 2.43
N LEU A 157 -0.62 -2.88 2.14
CA LEU A 157 -1.79 -3.28 2.93
C LEU A 157 -1.39 -3.57 4.36
N VAL A 158 -0.34 -4.36 4.57
CA VAL A 158 0.16 -4.69 5.92
C VAL A 158 0.60 -3.43 6.68
N ILE A 159 1.33 -2.51 6.01
CA ILE A 159 1.77 -1.25 6.62
C ILE A 159 0.56 -0.35 6.99
N ILE A 160 -0.40 -0.20 6.09
CA ILE A 160 -1.61 0.62 6.29
C ILE A 160 -2.50 -0.01 7.36
N TRP A 161 -2.67 -1.33 7.33
CA TRP A 161 -3.41 -2.08 8.33
C TRP A 161 -2.84 -1.86 9.73
N ASP A 162 -1.52 -1.98 9.84
CA ASP A 162 -0.77 -1.70 11.07
C ASP A 162 -0.92 -0.27 11.56
N HIS A 163 -0.92 0.71 10.65
CA HIS A 163 -1.08 2.11 11.00
C HIS A 163 -2.49 2.43 11.54
N TRP A 164 -3.53 1.97 10.87
CA TRP A 164 -4.93 2.26 11.24
C TRP A 164 -5.40 1.50 12.46
N ARG A 165 -4.99 0.23 12.64
CA ARG A 165 -5.45 -0.56 13.79
C ARG A 165 -5.05 0.05 15.15
N GLN A 166 -3.96 0.81 15.17
CA GLN A 166 -3.47 1.50 16.38
C GLN A 166 -4.34 2.72 16.75
N LYS A 167 -5.15 3.21 15.82
CA LYS A 167 -6.00 4.41 15.96
C LYS A 167 -7.50 4.10 16.06
N LEU A 168 -7.89 2.84 15.87
CA LEU A 168 -9.28 2.38 15.89
C LEU A 168 -9.54 1.49 17.10
N ASP A 169 -10.73 1.55 17.68
CA ASP A 169 -11.12 0.80 18.88
C ASP A 169 -12.43 0.02 18.70
N GLY A 170 -12.56 -1.10 19.42
CA GLY A 170 -13.78 -1.90 19.48
C GLY A 170 -14.29 -2.37 18.11
N GLY A 171 -15.56 -2.07 17.82
CA GLY A 171 -16.23 -2.53 16.59
C GLY A 171 -15.64 -1.97 15.30
N THR A 172 -15.13 -0.73 15.30
CA THR A 172 -14.51 -0.13 14.10
C THR A 172 -13.20 -0.81 13.75
N ARG A 173 -12.43 -1.24 14.76
CA ARG A 173 -11.22 -2.06 14.56
C ARG A 173 -11.57 -3.39 13.88
N MET A 174 -12.64 -4.06 14.31
CA MET A 174 -13.07 -5.32 13.70
C MET A 174 -13.49 -5.13 12.24
N ALA A 175 -14.29 -4.10 11.96
CA ALA A 175 -14.68 -3.75 10.59
C ALA A 175 -13.46 -3.46 9.70
N TRP A 176 -12.45 -2.78 10.25
CA TRP A 176 -11.19 -2.53 9.56
C TRP A 176 -10.41 -3.81 9.25
N HIS A 177 -10.29 -4.74 10.20
CA HIS A 177 -9.69 -6.05 9.91
C HIS A 177 -10.43 -6.78 8.78
N SER A 178 -11.76 -6.83 8.84
CA SER A 178 -12.58 -7.43 7.77
C SER A 178 -12.34 -6.77 6.42
N TRP A 179 -12.22 -5.44 6.39
CA TRP A 179 -11.92 -4.70 5.16
C TRP A 179 -10.51 -5.01 4.64
N CYS A 180 -9.49 -5.06 5.51
CA CYS A 180 -8.13 -5.44 5.11
C CYS A 180 -8.08 -6.86 4.54
N PHE A 181 -8.79 -7.82 5.13
CA PHE A 181 -8.92 -9.16 4.57
C PHE A 181 -9.59 -9.15 3.19
N LEU A 182 -10.60 -8.30 2.98
CA LEU A 182 -11.26 -8.15 1.69
C LEU A 182 -10.30 -7.56 0.63
N ILE A 183 -9.47 -6.58 1.01
CA ILE A 183 -8.41 -6.04 0.12
C ILE A 183 -7.42 -7.17 -0.23
N GLY A 184 -6.93 -7.92 0.76
CA GLY A 184 -6.01 -9.03 0.52
C GLY A 184 -6.61 -10.12 -0.38
N ALA A 185 -7.87 -10.50 -0.16
CA ALA A 185 -8.58 -11.45 -1.01
C ALA A 185 -8.81 -10.90 -2.42
N SER A 186 -9.07 -9.59 -2.53
CA SER A 186 -9.31 -8.94 -3.83
C SER A 186 -8.13 -9.05 -4.78
N VAL A 187 -6.90 -9.09 -4.25
CA VAL A 187 -5.69 -9.28 -5.04
C VAL A 187 -5.74 -10.58 -5.87
N LEU A 188 -6.26 -11.66 -5.28
CA LEU A 188 -6.43 -12.94 -5.95
C LEU A 188 -7.68 -12.96 -6.84
N THR A 189 -8.82 -12.45 -6.36
CA THR A 189 -10.09 -12.53 -7.11
C THR A 189 -10.18 -11.54 -8.28
N THR A 190 -9.26 -10.57 -8.35
CA THR A 190 -9.08 -9.70 -9.51
C THR A 190 -8.00 -10.20 -10.48
N TRP A 191 -7.38 -11.35 -10.17
CA TRP A 191 -6.26 -11.94 -10.90
C TRP A 191 -5.10 -10.96 -11.12
N GLN A 192 -4.83 -10.10 -10.13
CA GLN A 192 -3.74 -9.11 -10.18
C GLN A 192 -2.41 -9.72 -9.77
N HIS A 193 -2.44 -10.64 -8.81
CA HIS A 193 -1.27 -11.36 -8.34
C HIS A 193 -1.60 -12.84 -8.16
N HIS A 194 -0.54 -13.64 -8.22
CA HIS A 194 -0.55 -15.04 -7.81
C HIS A 194 -0.30 -15.12 -6.30
N PHE A 195 -0.66 -16.25 -5.70
CA PHE A 195 -0.46 -16.49 -4.27
C PHE A 195 1.01 -16.39 -3.87
N ILE A 196 1.94 -16.71 -4.78
CA ILE A 196 3.38 -16.58 -4.53
C ILE A 196 3.84 -15.14 -4.26
N ASP A 197 3.03 -14.15 -4.63
CA ASP A 197 3.35 -12.74 -4.37
C ASP A 197 2.90 -12.27 -2.98
N ILE A 198 2.08 -13.08 -2.29
CA ILE A 198 1.54 -12.78 -0.96
C ILE A 198 2.56 -13.02 0.17
N PRO A 199 3.37 -14.10 0.19
CA PRO A 199 4.31 -14.30 1.29
C PRO A 199 5.44 -13.27 1.27
N THR A 200 5.31 -12.25 2.13
CA THR A 200 6.41 -11.48 2.74
C THR A 200 6.02 -11.06 4.14
#